data_AF-A0A3M1J4C0-F1
#
_entry.id   AF-A0A3M1J4C0-F1
#
_cell.length_a   1.000
_cell.length_b   1.000
_cell.length_c   1.000
_cell.angle_alpha   90.00
_cell.angle_beta   90.00
_cell.angle_gamma   90.00
#
_symmetry.space_group_name_H-M   'P 1'
#
loop_
_entity.id
_entity.type
_entity.pdbx_description
1 polymer ?
#
loop_
_entity_poly.entity_id
_entity_poly.type
_entity_poly.pdbx_seq_one_letter_code
_entity_poly.pdbx_strand_id
1 'polypeptide(L)'
;MLSYLNRWLEPPSFDDHHTAHNARMLYLGLLLTLVSVIVLPLIITISDSPPGFVVSSIFIVTFVVVAGLLFALHHGHVQLVSVCLPAILWLAFTTAMATFDGIYDSAVTGYFVVIILATLTLGRRGVLIFTGLTVTAIASVYFAHSIGAKTIYLQIPPALINLVLICISVTTAAMLLQIALTRLTDAYNQTHKNEQLLEAQTRALREANARLEREVASRIQTERALTEAKQSLEKTVTKRTAELRETNAQLQRQLREREQAEHALRNSEQKYRAVVENANEAILVAQNGYLKFFNPKLLDWAGGYTETEIQSIPFAEFIHPDDRKMVLDFHRQRLQGKEPP
;
A
#
# COMPACT_ATOMS: atom_id res chain seq x y z
N MET A 1 16.03 48.45 -28.80
CA MET A 1 15.76 49.17 -27.53
C MET A 1 14.41 48.81 -26.92
N LEU A 2 13.30 48.87 -27.67
CA LEU A 2 11.95 48.55 -27.16
C LEU A 2 11.79 47.11 -26.63
N SER A 3 12.46 46.11 -27.21
CA SER A 3 12.39 44.72 -26.75
C SER A 3 13.12 44.44 -25.42
N TYR A 4 14.18 45.20 -25.12
CA TYR A 4 14.90 45.12 -23.84
C TYR A 4 14.12 45.80 -22.72
N LEU A 5 13.45 46.93 -23.02
CA LEU A 5 12.52 47.58 -22.10
C LEU A 5 11.32 46.69 -21.78
N ASN A 6 10.78 45.98 -22.76
CA ASN A 6 9.60 45.13 -22.54
C ASN A 6 9.91 43.92 -21.63
N ARG A 7 11.08 43.27 -21.78
CA ARG A 7 11.52 42.20 -20.87
C ARG A 7 11.78 42.70 -19.45
N TRP A 8 12.22 43.95 -19.30
CA TRP A 8 12.43 44.55 -17.99
C TRP A 8 11.11 44.92 -17.29
N LEU A 9 10.05 45.17 -18.07
CA LEU A 9 8.69 45.42 -17.57
C LEU A 9 7.85 44.15 -17.35
N GLU A 10 8.38 42.96 -17.65
CA GLU A 10 7.67 41.70 -17.37
C GLU A 10 7.87 41.29 -15.89
N PRO A 11 6.81 40.85 -15.19
CA PRO A 11 6.93 40.44 -13.80
C PRO A 11 7.87 39.22 -13.67
N PRO A 12 8.79 39.21 -12.69
CA PRO A 12 9.74 38.11 -12.54
C PRO A 12 9.03 36.77 -12.28
N SER A 13 9.41 35.74 -13.03
CA SER A 13 8.89 34.38 -12.92
C SER A 13 9.71 33.59 -11.90
N PHE A 14 9.05 33.04 -10.87
CA PHE A 14 9.67 32.15 -9.88
C PHE A 14 8.99 30.78 -9.93
N ASP A 15 9.75 29.71 -9.66
CA ASP A 15 9.25 28.32 -9.67
C ASP A 15 8.32 28.01 -8.48
N ASP A 16 8.50 28.70 -7.35
CA ASP A 16 7.63 28.56 -6.18
C ASP A 16 6.40 29.49 -6.30
N HIS A 17 5.20 28.89 -6.27
CA HIS A 17 3.93 29.60 -6.37
C HIS A 17 3.77 30.72 -5.32
N HIS A 18 4.26 30.52 -4.09
CA HIS A 18 4.17 31.54 -3.03
C HIS A 18 5.10 32.73 -3.31
N THR A 19 6.34 32.46 -3.70
CA THR A 19 7.34 33.49 -4.00
C THR A 19 7.00 34.26 -5.27
N ALA A 20 6.48 33.58 -6.30
CA ALA A 20 6.05 34.19 -7.56
C ALA A 20 4.91 35.20 -7.37
N HIS A 21 3.95 34.85 -6.51
CA HIS A 21 2.79 35.70 -6.25
C HIS A 21 3.17 36.94 -5.42
N ASN A 22 4.00 36.79 -4.38
CA ASN A 22 4.51 37.92 -3.59
C ASN A 22 5.37 38.86 -4.44
N ALA A 23 6.22 38.32 -5.31
CA ALA A 23 7.04 39.12 -6.21
C ALA A 23 6.21 39.93 -7.21
N ARG A 24 5.13 39.36 -7.76
CA ARG A 24 4.19 40.11 -8.62
C ARG A 24 3.52 41.29 -7.89
N MET A 25 3.17 41.12 -6.62
CA MET A 25 2.59 42.21 -5.82
C MET A 25 3.59 43.34 -5.57
N LEU A 26 4.82 42.98 -5.19
CA LEU A 26 5.89 43.96 -4.99
C LEU A 26 6.24 44.68 -6.29
N TYR A 27 6.25 43.95 -7.40
CA TYR A 27 6.49 44.50 -8.73
C TYR A 27 5.44 45.56 -9.11
N LEU A 28 4.16 45.25 -8.93
CA LEU A 28 3.09 46.17 -9.32
C LEU A 28 2.98 47.36 -8.35
N GLY A 29 3.24 47.15 -7.06
CA GLY A 29 3.41 48.22 -6.08
C GLY A 29 4.57 49.16 -6.46
N LEU A 30 5.74 48.63 -6.80
CA LEU A 30 6.88 49.40 -7.26
C LEU A 30 6.57 50.19 -8.54
N LEU A 31 5.90 49.59 -9.51
CA LEU A 31 5.50 50.27 -10.75
C LEU A 31 4.55 51.44 -10.46
N LEU A 32 3.55 51.24 -9.61
CA LEU A 32 2.62 52.30 -9.22
C LEU A 32 3.35 53.44 -8.48
N THR A 33 4.32 53.12 -7.62
CA THR A 33 5.14 54.15 -6.95
C THR A 33 6.04 54.90 -7.92
N LEU A 34 6.62 54.21 -8.90
CA LEU A 34 7.45 54.83 -9.94
C LEU A 34 6.62 55.80 -10.79
N VAL A 35 5.41 55.40 -11.19
CA VAL A 35 4.46 56.27 -11.90
C VAL A 35 4.09 57.47 -11.04
N SER A 36 3.77 57.27 -9.77
CA SER A 36 3.42 58.35 -8.85
C SER A 36 4.56 59.38 -8.70
N VAL A 37 5.80 58.91 -8.55
CA VAL A 37 7.00 59.75 -8.38
C VAL A 37 7.34 60.56 -9.65
N ILE A 38 6.94 60.10 -10.84
CA ILE A 38 7.11 60.83 -12.10
C ILE A 38 5.97 61.84 -12.31
N VAL A 39 4.73 61.44 -12.02
CA VAL A 39 3.53 62.24 -12.33
C VAL A 39 3.33 63.39 -11.34
N LEU A 40 3.56 63.19 -10.04
CA LEU A 40 3.37 64.24 -9.03
C LEU A 40 4.21 65.51 -9.28
N PRO A 41 5.53 65.45 -9.50
CA PRO A 41 6.34 66.65 -9.73
C PRO A 41 5.97 67.37 -11.04
N LEU A 42 5.52 66.64 -12.06
CA LEU A 42 5.03 67.22 -13.30
C LEU A 42 3.76 68.05 -13.05
N ILE A 43 2.82 67.52 -12.26
CA ILE A 43 1.59 68.23 -11.87
C ILE A 43 1.91 69.47 -11.03
N ILE A 44 2.82 69.37 -10.07
CA ILE A 44 3.24 70.50 -9.23
C ILE A 44 3.82 71.62 -10.11
N THR A 45 4.66 71.27 -11.07
CA THR A 45 5.28 72.22 -12.01
C THR A 45 4.25 72.93 -12.90
N ILE A 46 3.19 72.24 -13.31
CA ILE A 46 2.09 72.80 -14.13
C ILE A 46 1.19 73.75 -13.32
N SER A 47 1.12 73.60 -12.00
CA SER A 47 0.28 74.41 -11.10
C SER A 47 0.87 75.78 -10.75
N ASP A 48 1.69 76.38 -11.63
CA ASP A 48 2.38 77.67 -11.44
C ASP A 48 3.21 77.82 -10.15
N SER A 49 3.64 76.69 -9.58
CA SER A 49 4.49 76.65 -8.38
C SER A 49 5.59 75.60 -8.59
N PRO A 50 6.72 75.95 -9.22
CA PRO A 50 7.78 74.98 -9.46
C PRO A 50 8.22 74.40 -8.11
N PRO A 51 8.37 73.06 -8.03
CA PRO A 51 8.78 72.43 -6.79
C PRO A 51 10.14 72.98 -6.37
N GLY A 52 10.25 73.46 -5.14
CA GLY A 52 11.51 73.95 -4.59
C GLY A 52 12.62 72.89 -4.69
N PHE A 53 13.88 73.31 -4.66
CA PHE A 53 15.05 72.43 -4.78
C PHE A 53 14.98 71.20 -3.86
N VAL A 54 14.48 71.37 -2.64
CA VAL A 54 14.29 70.31 -1.64
C VAL A 54 13.26 69.28 -2.11
N VAL A 55 12.10 69.72 -2.60
CA VAL A 55 11.01 68.84 -3.06
C VAL A 55 11.44 68.05 -4.30
N SER A 56 12.08 68.72 -5.26
CA SER A 56 12.63 68.06 -6.46
C SER A 56 13.68 66.99 -6.11
N SER A 57 14.53 67.27 -5.11
CA SER A 57 15.54 66.30 -4.65
C SER A 57 14.89 65.05 -4.02
N ILE A 58 13.79 65.19 -3.29
CA ILE A 58 13.06 64.07 -2.68
C ILE A 58 12.50 63.14 -3.76
N PHE A 59 11.88 63.70 -4.82
CA PHE A 59 11.36 62.89 -5.94
C PHE A 59 12.48 62.14 -6.68
N ILE A 60 13.62 62.80 -6.93
CA ILE A 60 14.78 62.18 -7.59
C ILE A 60 15.34 61.03 -6.74
N VAL A 61 15.55 61.25 -5.44
CA VAL A 61 16.05 60.21 -4.53
C VAL A 61 15.08 59.03 -4.48
N THR A 62 13.78 59.31 -4.34
CA THR A 62 12.75 58.26 -4.31
C THR A 62 12.72 57.47 -5.62
N PHE A 63 12.85 58.13 -6.77
CA PHE A 63 12.92 57.48 -8.07
C PHE A 63 14.09 56.51 -8.18
N VAL A 64 15.31 56.96 -7.81
CA VAL A 64 16.53 56.14 -7.86
C VAL A 64 16.39 54.91 -6.95
N VAL A 65 15.85 55.12 -5.75
CA VAL A 65 15.65 54.04 -4.77
C VAL A 65 14.61 53.02 -5.27
N VAL A 66 13.47 53.46 -5.81
CA VAL A 66 12.42 52.59 -6.37
C VAL A 66 12.96 51.81 -7.57
N ALA A 67 13.73 52.44 -8.46
CA ALA A 67 14.38 51.77 -9.58
C ALA A 67 15.41 50.72 -9.12
N GLY A 68 16.18 51.00 -8.06
CA GLY A 68 17.08 50.04 -7.45
C GLY A 68 16.37 48.83 -6.82
N LEU A 69 15.21 49.05 -6.21
CA LEU A 69 14.38 47.96 -5.68
C LEU A 69 13.75 47.10 -6.79
N LEU A 70 13.34 47.70 -7.90
CA LEU A 70 12.90 46.95 -9.08
C LEU A 70 14.02 46.05 -9.62
N PHE A 71 15.24 46.57 -9.69
CA PHE A 71 16.41 45.79 -10.08
C PHE A 71 16.68 44.63 -9.10
N ALA A 72 16.64 44.89 -7.80
CA ALA A 72 16.80 43.85 -6.77
C ALA A 72 15.72 42.77 -6.83
N LEU A 73 14.47 43.15 -7.16
CA LEU A 73 13.36 42.21 -7.35
C LEU A 73 13.61 41.29 -8.54
N HIS A 74 14.16 41.83 -9.63
CA HIS A 74 14.52 41.07 -10.83
C HIS A 74 15.68 40.09 -10.59
N HIS A 75 16.58 40.41 -9.66
CA HIS A 75 17.65 39.52 -9.20
C HIS A 75 17.23 38.53 -8.10
N GLY A 76 15.95 38.47 -7.76
CA GLY A 76 15.39 37.47 -6.84
C GLY A 76 15.45 37.84 -5.37
N HIS A 77 15.80 39.08 -5.00
CA HIS A 77 15.83 39.54 -3.60
C HIS A 77 14.44 39.94 -3.06
N VAL A 78 13.45 39.05 -3.19
CA VAL A 78 12.04 39.32 -2.86
C VAL A 78 11.84 39.71 -1.38
N GLN A 79 12.58 39.09 -0.46
CA GLN A 79 12.49 39.38 0.98
C GLN A 79 13.07 40.75 1.37
N LEU A 80 14.09 41.22 0.64
CA LEU A 80 14.65 42.54 0.88
C LEU A 80 13.66 43.61 0.39
N VAL A 81 13.11 43.40 -0.80
CA VAL A 81 12.16 44.32 -1.42
C VAL A 81 10.86 44.41 -0.61
N SER A 82 10.40 43.31 0.00
CA SER A 82 9.20 43.32 0.84
C SER A 82 9.31 44.17 2.09
N VAL A 83 10.51 44.34 2.64
CA VAL A 83 10.77 45.20 3.81
C VAL A 83 11.05 46.64 3.38
N CYS A 84 11.90 46.81 2.36
CA CYS A 84 12.38 48.12 1.95
C CYS A 84 11.28 48.97 1.30
N LEU A 85 10.40 48.38 0.49
CA LEU A 85 9.37 49.12 -0.23
C LEU A 85 8.40 49.88 0.72
N PRO A 86 7.76 49.23 1.71
CA PRO A 86 6.93 49.95 2.68
C PRO A 86 7.74 50.97 3.51
N ALA A 87 8.99 50.68 3.86
CA ALA A 87 9.84 51.58 4.64
C ALA A 87 10.17 52.87 3.89
N ILE A 88 10.49 52.77 2.61
CA ILE A 88 10.82 53.92 1.75
C ILE A 88 9.56 54.75 1.49
N LEU A 89 8.43 54.11 1.22
CA LEU A 89 7.16 54.82 1.07
C LEU A 89 6.76 55.53 2.36
N TRP A 90 6.93 54.88 3.52
CA TRP A 90 6.70 55.49 4.82
C TRP A 90 7.54 56.75 5.01
N LEU A 91 8.86 56.65 4.77
CA LEU A 91 9.78 57.80 4.83
C LEU A 91 9.36 58.92 3.86
N ALA A 92 9.00 58.58 2.63
CA ALA A 92 8.54 59.55 1.64
C ALA A 92 7.29 60.31 2.12
N PHE A 93 6.27 59.60 2.62
CA PHE A 93 5.07 60.24 3.16
C PHE A 93 5.34 61.05 4.43
N THR A 94 6.25 60.60 5.32
CA THR A 94 6.65 61.37 6.51
C THR A 94 7.39 62.65 6.15
N THR A 95 8.31 62.59 5.18
CA THR A 95 9.02 63.79 4.70
C THR A 95 8.08 64.76 3.99
N ALA A 96 7.14 64.25 3.18
CA ALA A 96 6.10 65.07 2.57
C ALA A 96 5.24 65.77 3.63
N MET A 97 4.68 65.01 4.58
CA MET A 97 3.87 65.56 5.68
C MET A 97 4.61 66.65 6.48
N ALA A 98 5.93 66.50 6.71
CA ALA A 98 6.73 67.49 7.43
C ALA A 98 7.09 68.75 6.60
N THR A 99 6.99 68.68 5.26
CA THR A 99 7.44 69.74 4.33
C THR A 99 6.26 70.48 3.65
N PHE A 100 5.04 69.95 3.76
CA PHE A 100 3.82 70.59 3.25
C PHE A 100 2.95 71.08 4.41
N ASP A 101 1.62 70.93 4.35
CA ASP A 101 0.68 71.53 5.31
C ASP A 101 0.55 70.75 6.65
N GLY A 102 1.58 69.99 7.01
CA GLY A 102 1.58 69.20 8.24
C GLY A 102 0.57 68.06 8.21
N ILE A 103 -0.16 67.87 9.31
CA ILE A 103 -1.14 66.78 9.49
C ILE A 103 -2.42 67.01 8.66
N TYR A 104 -2.62 68.23 8.18
CA TYR A 104 -3.75 68.57 7.29
C TYR A 104 -3.45 68.25 5.82
N ASP A 105 -2.21 67.87 5.52
CA ASP A 105 -1.80 67.46 4.19
C ASP A 105 -2.41 66.10 3.80
N SER A 106 -2.81 65.97 2.53
CA SER A 106 -3.38 64.74 2.00
C SER A 106 -2.36 63.57 1.96
N ALA A 107 -1.06 63.83 2.15
CA ALA A 107 -0.04 62.81 2.38
C ALA A 107 -0.35 61.89 3.58
N VAL A 108 -1.13 62.35 4.57
CA VAL A 108 -1.56 61.49 5.70
C VAL A 108 -2.39 60.30 5.21
N THR A 109 -3.16 60.46 4.12
CA THR A 109 -3.91 59.35 3.53
C THR A 109 -3.01 58.29 2.89
N GLY A 110 -1.78 58.66 2.52
CA GLY A 110 -0.76 57.75 1.99
C GLY A 110 -0.28 56.70 2.98
N TYR A 111 -0.39 56.95 4.30
CA TYR A 111 -0.03 55.95 5.30
C TYR A 111 -0.94 54.72 5.28
N PHE A 112 -2.21 54.85 4.85
CA PHE A 112 -3.07 53.68 4.67
C PHE A 112 -2.50 52.74 3.60
N VAL A 113 -1.98 53.29 2.50
CA VAL A 113 -1.31 52.52 1.45
C VAL A 113 -0.08 51.81 2.01
N VAL A 114 0.75 52.51 2.78
CA VAL A 114 1.95 51.93 3.42
C VAL A 114 1.57 50.78 4.37
N ILE A 115 0.57 50.97 5.23
CA ILE A 115 0.15 49.97 6.20
C ILE A 115 -0.42 48.74 5.48
N ILE A 116 -1.29 48.91 4.50
CA ILE A 116 -1.86 47.77 3.77
C ILE A 116 -0.77 47.05 2.96
N LEU A 117 0.14 47.79 2.32
CA LEU A 117 1.27 47.20 1.61
C LEU A 117 2.17 46.40 2.56
N ALA A 118 2.48 46.95 3.73
CA ALA A 118 3.23 46.24 4.78
C ALA A 118 2.48 45.00 5.30
N THR A 119 1.15 45.06 5.38
CA THR A 119 0.30 43.94 5.80
C THR A 119 0.38 42.78 4.82
N LEU A 120 0.29 43.08 3.52
CA LEU A 120 0.29 42.06 2.48
C LEU A 120 1.68 41.43 2.29
N THR A 121 2.74 42.20 2.52
CA THR A 121 4.12 41.79 2.25
C THR A 121 4.84 41.20 3.45
N LEU A 122 4.65 41.77 4.65
CA LEU A 122 5.30 41.33 5.91
C LEU A 122 4.32 40.62 6.88
N GLY A 123 3.04 40.53 6.53
CA GLY A 123 2.02 39.89 7.36
C GLY A 123 1.71 40.67 8.64
N ARG A 124 1.30 39.95 9.70
CA ARG A 124 0.85 40.55 10.98
C ARG A 124 1.92 41.42 11.65
N ARG A 125 3.20 41.08 11.49
CA ARG A 125 4.32 41.86 12.06
C ARG A 125 4.47 43.21 11.37
N GLY A 126 4.26 43.25 10.05
CA GLY A 126 4.31 44.49 9.26
C GLY A 126 3.29 45.53 9.72
N VAL A 127 2.03 45.10 9.94
CA VAL A 127 0.96 45.98 10.44
C VAL A 127 1.38 46.68 11.72
N LEU A 128 1.79 45.90 12.73
CA LEU A 128 2.08 46.44 14.06
C LEU A 128 3.23 47.45 14.03
N ILE A 129 4.29 47.15 13.26
CA ILE A 129 5.46 48.01 13.12
C ILE A 129 5.08 49.32 12.42
N PHE A 130 4.44 49.24 11.25
CA PHE A 130 4.14 50.43 10.45
C PHE A 130 3.02 51.28 11.02
N THR A 131 2.03 50.68 11.69
CA THR A 131 1.02 51.43 12.44
C THR A 131 1.68 52.20 13.60
N GLY A 132 2.53 51.55 14.39
CA GLY A 132 3.25 52.21 15.48
C GLY A 132 4.16 53.34 14.99
N LEU A 133 4.91 53.12 13.91
CA LEU A 133 5.74 54.14 13.26
C LEU A 133 4.89 55.31 12.77
N THR A 134 3.77 55.05 12.10
CA THR A 134 2.86 56.09 11.59
C THR A 134 2.28 56.94 12.71
N VAL A 135 1.77 56.31 13.79
CA VAL A 135 1.25 57.05 14.95
C VAL A 135 2.34 57.93 15.57
N THR A 136 3.56 57.40 15.68
CA THR A 136 4.71 58.14 16.23
C THR A 136 5.10 59.31 15.33
N ALA A 137 5.11 59.14 14.01
CA ALA A 137 5.42 60.21 13.06
C ALA A 137 4.37 61.33 13.09
N ILE A 138 3.07 60.98 13.11
CA ILE A 138 1.99 61.96 13.22
C ILE A 138 2.09 62.73 14.54
N ALA A 139 2.31 62.03 15.67
CA ALA A 139 2.49 62.65 16.97
C ALA A 139 3.73 63.56 17.01
N SER A 140 4.83 63.16 16.35
CA SER A 140 6.07 63.94 16.29
C SER A 140 5.88 65.25 15.53
N VAL A 141 5.18 65.22 14.39
CA VAL A 141 4.87 66.44 13.62
C VAL A 141 3.86 67.31 14.35
N TYR A 142 2.87 66.72 15.04
CA TYR A 142 1.93 67.46 15.89
C TYR A 142 2.65 68.21 17.00
N PHE A 143 3.58 67.53 17.67
CA PHE A 143 4.38 68.10 18.75
C PHE A 143 5.32 69.20 18.22
N ALA A 144 5.95 69.00 17.08
CA ALA A 144 6.77 70.03 16.43
C ALA A 144 5.95 71.30 16.12
N HIS A 145 4.71 71.13 15.67
CA HIS A 145 3.79 72.23 15.44
C HIS A 145 3.39 72.94 16.75
N SER A 146 3.07 72.19 17.80
CA SER A 146 2.60 72.77 19.07
C SER A 146 3.66 73.59 19.82
N ILE A 147 4.94 73.26 19.63
CA ILE A 147 6.07 74.03 20.20
C ILE A 147 6.51 75.21 19.31
N GLY A 148 5.83 75.45 18.19
CA GLY A 148 6.14 76.56 17.28
C GLY A 148 7.41 76.35 16.46
N ALA A 149 7.88 75.11 16.28
CA ALA A 149 8.97 74.82 15.36
C ALA A 149 8.49 75.14 13.93
N LYS A 150 9.25 76.00 13.22
CA LYS A 150 8.87 76.47 11.89
C LYS A 150 9.03 75.34 10.87
N THR A 151 7.97 74.60 10.60
CA THR A 151 7.91 73.70 9.44
C THR A 151 7.83 74.54 8.16
N ILE A 152 8.53 74.10 7.11
CA ILE A 152 8.50 74.78 5.82
C ILE A 152 7.12 74.48 5.23
N TYR A 153 6.28 75.50 5.05
CA TYR A 153 4.95 75.34 4.46
C TYR A 153 4.98 75.84 3.02
N LEU A 154 4.91 74.94 2.03
CA LEU A 154 4.56 75.34 0.67
C LEU A 154 3.04 75.52 0.59
N GLN A 155 2.55 76.76 0.48
CA GLN A 155 1.13 77.05 0.22
C GLN A 155 0.82 76.79 -1.26
N ILE A 156 0.57 75.53 -1.63
CA ILE A 156 0.07 75.16 -2.97
C ILE A 156 -1.46 75.14 -2.93
N PRO A 157 -2.19 75.66 -3.94
CA PRO A 157 -3.66 75.60 -3.97
C PRO A 157 -4.16 74.14 -3.83
N PRO A 158 -4.94 73.83 -2.78
CA PRO A 158 -5.13 72.46 -2.31
C PRO A 158 -6.03 71.59 -3.20
N ALA A 159 -6.83 72.17 -4.10
CA ALA A 159 -7.90 71.43 -4.78
C ALA A 159 -7.40 70.35 -5.76
N LEU A 160 -6.42 70.65 -6.62
CA LEU A 160 -5.95 69.71 -7.64
C LEU A 160 -5.07 68.61 -7.04
N ILE A 161 -4.18 68.96 -6.11
CA ILE A 161 -3.26 68.03 -5.45
C ILE A 161 -4.03 67.04 -4.57
N ASN A 162 -5.01 67.51 -3.80
CA ASN A 162 -5.84 66.63 -2.97
C ASN A 162 -6.66 65.66 -3.84
N LEU A 163 -7.18 66.10 -4.99
CA LEU A 163 -7.91 65.23 -5.91
C LEU A 163 -7.01 64.12 -6.48
N VAL A 164 -5.78 64.45 -6.89
CA VAL A 164 -4.81 63.47 -7.41
C VAL A 164 -4.41 62.46 -6.33
N LEU A 165 -4.16 62.92 -5.10
CA LEU A 165 -3.80 62.03 -3.98
C LEU A 165 -4.95 61.11 -3.56
N ILE A 166 -6.20 61.60 -3.59
CA ILE A 166 -7.39 60.76 -3.39
C ILE A 166 -7.51 59.73 -4.50
N CYS A 167 -7.29 60.09 -5.76
CA CYS A 167 -7.31 59.13 -6.87
C CYS A 167 -6.24 58.02 -6.69
N ILE A 168 -5.03 58.38 -6.26
CA ILE A 168 -3.96 57.41 -5.98
C ILE A 168 -4.32 56.52 -4.79
N SER A 169 -4.87 57.08 -3.70
CA SER A 169 -5.24 56.29 -2.53
C SER A 169 -6.39 55.32 -2.82
N VAL A 170 -7.42 55.76 -3.56
CA VAL A 170 -8.56 54.92 -3.96
C VAL A 170 -8.13 53.81 -4.92
N THR A 171 -7.31 54.11 -5.93
CA THR A 171 -6.82 53.10 -6.87
C THR A 171 -5.93 52.07 -6.18
N THR A 172 -5.05 52.51 -5.28
CA THR A 172 -4.20 51.60 -4.52
C THR A 172 -5.03 50.73 -3.57
N ALA A 173 -5.99 51.32 -2.85
CA ALA A 173 -6.89 50.57 -1.98
C ALA A 173 -7.72 49.53 -2.75
N ALA A 174 -8.28 49.91 -3.91
CA ALA A 174 -9.02 49.00 -4.78
C ALA A 174 -8.15 47.82 -5.25
N MET A 175 -6.90 48.09 -5.63
CA MET A 175 -5.97 47.07 -6.07
C MET A 175 -5.59 46.10 -4.93
N LEU A 176 -5.32 46.63 -3.74
CA LEU A 176 -4.99 45.84 -2.55
C LEU A 176 -6.18 44.97 -2.11
N LEU A 177 -7.40 45.50 -2.22
CA LEU A 177 -8.64 44.76 -1.96
C LEU A 177 -8.83 43.62 -2.97
N GLN A 178 -8.61 43.88 -4.26
CA GLN A 178 -8.69 42.85 -5.30
C GLN A 178 -7.72 41.70 -5.04
N ILE A 179 -6.49 42.03 -4.65
CA ILE A 179 -5.48 41.06 -4.23
C ILE A 179 -5.95 40.22 -3.03
N ALA A 180 -6.47 40.87 -2.00
CA ALA A 180 -6.94 40.18 -0.79
C ALA A 180 -8.09 39.21 -1.13
N LEU A 181 -9.02 39.63 -1.99
CA LEU A 181 -10.11 38.80 -2.49
C LEU A 181 -9.59 37.59 -3.26
N THR A 182 -8.63 37.78 -4.18
CA THR A 182 -8.03 36.66 -4.92
C THR A 182 -7.38 35.65 -3.98
N ARG A 183 -6.64 36.11 -2.95
CA ARG A 183 -6.04 35.21 -1.95
C ARG A 183 -7.09 34.42 -1.17
N LEU A 184 -8.19 35.06 -0.79
CA LEU A 184 -9.26 34.41 -0.06
C LEU A 184 -9.94 33.36 -0.93
N THR A 185 -10.22 33.68 -2.20
CA THR A 185 -10.80 32.75 -3.17
C THR A 185 -9.87 31.56 -3.43
N ASP A 186 -8.57 31.79 -3.64
CA ASP A 186 -7.60 30.72 -3.87
C ASP A 186 -7.44 29.83 -2.63
N ALA A 187 -7.36 30.44 -1.44
CA ALA A 187 -7.31 29.70 -0.17
C ALA A 187 -8.57 28.85 0.01
N TYR A 188 -9.74 29.43 -0.22
CA TYR A 188 -11.03 28.72 -0.16
C TYR A 188 -11.06 27.53 -1.11
N ASN A 189 -10.66 27.73 -2.36
CA ASN A 189 -10.61 26.68 -3.38
C ASN A 189 -9.63 25.56 -3.01
N GLN A 190 -8.48 25.89 -2.42
CA GLN A 190 -7.52 24.90 -1.94
C GLN A 190 -8.08 24.10 -0.75
N THR A 191 -8.71 24.76 0.22
CA THR A 191 -9.38 24.06 1.33
C THR A 191 -10.47 23.12 0.82
N HIS A 192 -11.28 23.55 -0.15
CA HIS A 192 -12.33 22.71 -0.72
C HIS A 192 -11.76 21.49 -1.46
N LYS A 193 -10.66 21.65 -2.21
CA LYS A 193 -9.95 20.51 -2.82
C LYS A 193 -9.38 19.55 -1.78
N ASN A 194 -8.79 20.07 -0.71
CA ASN A 194 -8.25 19.25 0.37
C ASN A 194 -9.35 18.46 1.10
N GLU A 195 -10.51 19.07 1.30
CA GLU A 195 -11.69 18.41 1.87
C GLU A 195 -12.17 17.26 0.98
N GLN A 196 -12.31 17.49 -0.34
CA GLN A 196 -12.66 16.44 -1.31
C GLN A 196 -11.65 15.29 -1.33
N LEU A 197 -10.35 15.61 -1.29
CA LEU A 197 -9.29 14.60 -1.24
C LEU A 197 -9.37 13.78 0.06
N LEU A 198 -9.60 14.44 1.19
CA LEU A 198 -9.76 13.78 2.48
C LEU A 198 -10.99 12.86 2.50
N GLU A 199 -12.10 13.29 1.92
CA GLU A 199 -13.28 12.45 1.76
C GLU A 199 -13.00 11.22 0.89
N ALA A 200 -12.31 11.40 -0.24
CA ALA A 200 -11.95 10.30 -1.14
C ALA A 200 -11.02 9.30 -0.45
N GLN A 201 -10.01 9.77 0.28
CA GLN A 201 -9.11 8.92 1.07
C GLN A 201 -9.87 8.16 2.17
N THR A 202 -10.79 8.84 2.86
CA THR A 202 -11.61 8.22 3.91
C THR A 202 -12.52 7.13 3.34
N ARG A 203 -13.12 7.34 2.15
CA ARG A 203 -13.91 6.33 1.45
C ARG A 203 -13.06 5.13 1.05
N ALA A 204 -11.92 5.36 0.41
CA ALA A 204 -10.99 4.30 0.02
C ALA A 204 -10.52 3.46 1.21
N LEU A 205 -10.23 4.10 2.35
CA LEU A 205 -9.84 3.41 3.58
C LEU A 205 -10.98 2.54 4.14
N ARG A 206 -12.23 3.04 4.13
CA ARG A 206 -13.40 2.26 4.54
C ARG A 206 -13.62 1.04 3.65
N GLU A 207 -13.48 1.20 2.33
CA GLU A 207 -13.60 0.09 1.37
C GLU A 207 -12.49 -0.96 1.58
N ALA A 208 -11.25 -0.52 1.80
CA ALA A 208 -10.14 -1.41 2.11
C ALA A 208 -10.37 -2.20 3.41
N ASN A 209 -10.86 -1.54 4.46
CA ASN A 209 -11.20 -2.19 5.72
C ASN A 209 -12.33 -3.21 5.54
N ALA A 210 -13.42 -2.85 4.85
CA ALA A 210 -14.52 -3.77 4.58
C ALA A 210 -14.10 -4.96 3.70
N ARG A 211 -13.09 -4.80 2.83
CA ARG A 211 -12.49 -5.90 2.08
C ARG A 211 -11.66 -6.82 2.99
N LEU A 212 -10.82 -6.24 3.84
CA LEU A 212 -10.00 -6.98 4.81
C LEU A 212 -10.87 -7.78 5.79
N GLU A 213 -11.94 -7.19 6.31
CA GLU A 213 -12.89 -7.86 7.20
C GLU A 213 -13.51 -9.09 6.52
N ARG A 214 -13.91 -8.97 5.24
CA ARG A 214 -14.42 -10.11 4.45
C ARG A 214 -13.36 -11.19 4.23
N GLU A 215 -12.12 -10.80 3.94
CA GLU A 215 -11.03 -11.76 3.76
C GLU A 215 -10.72 -12.50 5.07
N VAL A 216 -10.68 -11.80 6.20
CA VAL A 216 -10.49 -12.40 7.53
C VAL A 216 -11.62 -13.37 7.86
N ALA A 217 -12.88 -12.97 7.64
CA ALA A 217 -14.03 -13.85 7.86
C ALA A 217 -13.95 -15.13 7.00
N SER A 218 -13.55 -14.99 5.73
CA SER A 218 -13.34 -16.13 4.83
C SER A 218 -12.22 -17.05 5.32
N ARG A 219 -11.07 -16.50 5.73
CA ARG A 219 -9.95 -17.29 6.27
C ARG A 219 -10.34 -18.06 7.52
N ILE A 220 -11.07 -17.43 8.44
CA ILE A 220 -11.56 -18.08 9.67
C ILE A 220 -12.46 -19.28 9.31
N GLN A 221 -13.33 -19.14 8.31
CA GLN A 221 -14.19 -20.25 7.87
C GLN A 221 -13.39 -21.39 7.25
N THR A 222 -12.40 -21.10 6.40
CA THR A 222 -11.52 -22.11 5.80
C THR A 222 -10.70 -22.83 6.87
N GLU A 223 -10.16 -22.11 7.85
CA GLU A 223 -9.38 -22.68 8.95
C GLU A 223 -10.22 -23.60 9.84
N ARG A 224 -11.48 -23.21 10.13
CA ARG A 224 -12.44 -24.08 10.83
C ARG A 224 -12.76 -25.34 10.04
N ALA A 225 -13.10 -25.21 8.75
CA ALA A 225 -13.39 -26.36 7.90
C ALA A 225 -12.19 -27.31 7.78
N LEU A 226 -10.97 -26.77 7.70
CA LEU A 226 -9.74 -27.56 7.70
C LEU A 226 -9.55 -28.31 9.03
N THR A 227 -9.81 -27.64 10.15
CA THR A 227 -9.71 -28.24 11.49
C THR A 227 -10.71 -29.38 11.66
N GLU A 228 -11.96 -29.18 11.23
CA GLU A 228 -13.00 -30.22 11.26
C GLU A 228 -12.66 -31.39 10.34
N ALA A 229 -12.21 -31.13 9.11
CA ALA A 229 -11.77 -32.15 8.17
C ALA A 229 -10.59 -32.96 8.73
N LYS A 230 -9.61 -32.29 9.36
CA LYS A 230 -8.47 -32.95 10.01
C LYS A 230 -8.93 -33.88 11.14
N GLN A 231 -9.82 -33.41 12.01
CA GLN A 231 -10.36 -34.25 13.11
C GLN A 231 -11.16 -35.45 12.58
N SER A 232 -11.96 -35.26 11.54
CA SER A 232 -12.71 -36.35 10.90
C SER A 232 -11.77 -37.38 10.26
N LEU A 233 -10.70 -36.90 9.60
CA LEU A 233 -9.68 -37.76 9.01
C LEU A 233 -8.92 -38.54 10.09
N GLU A 234 -8.50 -37.91 11.19
CA GLU A 234 -7.85 -38.58 12.31
C GLU A 234 -8.73 -39.67 12.92
N LYS A 235 -10.03 -39.40 13.13
CA LYS A 235 -11.01 -40.42 13.57
C LYS A 235 -11.13 -41.58 12.58
N THR A 236 -11.16 -41.28 11.28
CA THR A 236 -11.25 -42.31 10.25
C THR A 236 -9.99 -43.16 10.19
N VAL A 237 -8.81 -42.52 10.26
CA VAL A 237 -7.50 -43.19 10.27
C VAL A 237 -7.35 -44.09 11.49
N THR A 238 -7.69 -43.61 12.68
CA THR A 238 -7.62 -44.42 13.91
C THR A 238 -8.54 -45.63 13.85
N LYS A 239 -9.80 -45.45 13.40
CA LYS A 239 -10.74 -46.56 13.18
C LYS A 239 -10.22 -47.58 12.18
N ARG A 240 -9.79 -47.15 10.99
CA ARG A 240 -9.26 -48.06 9.95
C ARG A 240 -8.01 -48.78 10.41
N THR A 241 -7.13 -48.10 11.15
CA THR A 241 -5.92 -48.71 11.69
C THR A 241 -6.25 -49.79 12.72
N ALA A 242 -7.29 -49.59 13.54
CA ALA A 242 -7.78 -50.61 14.48
C ALA A 242 -8.37 -51.83 13.74
N GLU A 243 -9.26 -51.61 12.76
CA GLU A 243 -9.83 -52.69 11.92
C GLU A 243 -8.74 -53.49 11.21
N LEU A 244 -7.73 -52.82 10.64
CA LEU A 244 -6.59 -53.47 9.98
C LEU A 244 -5.76 -54.28 10.97
N ARG A 245 -5.50 -53.77 12.19
CA ARG A 245 -4.76 -54.50 13.22
C ARG A 245 -5.49 -55.78 13.63
N GLU A 246 -6.80 -55.70 13.83
CA GLU A 246 -7.63 -56.86 14.16
C GLU A 246 -7.63 -57.90 13.04
N THR A 247 -7.88 -57.46 11.80
CA THR A 247 -7.88 -58.34 10.62
C THR A 247 -6.51 -59.00 10.44
N ASN A 248 -5.42 -58.25 10.61
CA ASN A 248 -4.07 -58.78 10.51
C ASN A 248 -3.78 -59.80 11.61
N ALA A 249 -4.20 -59.54 12.85
CA ALA A 249 -4.09 -60.51 13.95
C ALA A 249 -4.88 -61.80 13.67
N GLN A 250 -6.07 -61.69 13.08
CA GLN A 250 -6.88 -62.84 12.68
C GLN A 250 -6.20 -63.64 11.56
N LEU A 251 -5.69 -62.98 10.52
CA LEU A 251 -4.95 -63.64 9.44
C LEU A 251 -3.69 -64.33 9.96
N GLN A 252 -2.93 -63.68 10.84
CA GLN A 252 -1.76 -64.29 11.49
C GLN A 252 -2.14 -65.52 12.34
N ARG A 253 -3.32 -65.53 12.95
CA ARG A 253 -3.83 -66.70 13.67
C ARG A 253 -4.18 -67.83 12.69
N GLN A 254 -4.93 -67.54 11.62
CA GLN A 254 -5.28 -68.53 10.60
C GLN A 254 -4.05 -69.11 9.91
N LEU A 255 -3.03 -68.31 9.64
CA LEU A 255 -1.75 -68.77 9.11
C LEU A 255 -1.07 -69.77 10.07
N ARG A 256 -0.97 -69.43 11.36
CA ARG A 256 -0.40 -70.35 12.36
C ARG A 256 -1.19 -71.66 12.48
N GLU A 257 -2.52 -71.59 12.48
CA GLU A 257 -3.38 -72.78 12.53
C GLU A 257 -3.19 -73.66 11.28
N ARG A 258 -3.10 -73.04 10.09
CA ARG A 258 -2.81 -73.73 8.83
C ARG A 258 -1.43 -74.39 8.85
N GLU A 259 -0.40 -73.68 9.27
CA GLU A 259 0.97 -74.20 9.37
C GLU A 259 1.05 -75.41 10.32
N GLN A 260 0.34 -75.35 11.46
CA GLN A 260 0.26 -76.48 12.40
C GLN A 260 -0.47 -77.68 11.79
N ALA A 261 -1.57 -77.47 11.06
CA ALA A 261 -2.30 -78.53 10.39
C ALA A 261 -1.46 -79.17 9.27
N GLU A 262 -0.78 -78.38 8.45
CA GLU A 262 0.13 -78.87 7.40
C GLU A 262 1.29 -79.67 8.02
N HIS A 263 1.87 -79.20 9.12
CA HIS A 263 2.94 -79.94 9.82
C HIS A 263 2.44 -81.25 10.45
N ALA A 264 1.24 -81.24 11.05
CA ALA A 264 0.61 -82.44 11.61
C ALA A 264 0.27 -83.45 10.52
N LEU A 265 -0.26 -83.00 9.38
CA LEU A 265 -0.54 -83.82 8.21
C LEU A 265 0.75 -84.45 7.68
N ARG A 266 1.79 -83.65 7.45
CA ARG A 266 3.11 -84.14 6.99
C ARG A 266 3.71 -85.17 7.94
N ASN A 267 3.62 -84.95 9.25
CA ASN A 267 4.06 -85.90 10.27
C ASN A 267 3.22 -87.20 10.24
N SER A 268 1.91 -87.09 10.06
CA SER A 268 1.01 -88.25 9.96
C SER A 268 1.28 -89.06 8.70
N GLU A 269 1.49 -88.40 7.55
CA GLU A 269 1.87 -89.04 6.30
C GLU A 269 3.22 -89.76 6.42
N GLN A 270 4.22 -89.13 7.07
CA GLN A 270 5.50 -89.77 7.33
C GLN A 270 5.38 -91.00 8.24
N LYS A 271 4.57 -90.92 9.32
CA LYS A 271 4.30 -92.06 10.19
C LYS A 271 3.54 -93.18 9.46
N TYR A 272 2.52 -92.83 8.69
CA TYR A 272 1.77 -93.80 7.87
C TYR A 272 2.69 -94.48 6.86
N ARG A 273 3.49 -93.71 6.14
CA ARG A 273 4.50 -94.22 5.21
C ARG A 273 5.47 -95.16 5.91
N ALA A 274 6.01 -94.77 7.07
CA ALA A 274 6.91 -95.62 7.84
C ALA A 274 6.25 -96.93 8.29
N VAL A 275 5.00 -96.91 8.76
CA VAL A 275 4.27 -98.12 9.17
C VAL A 275 4.01 -99.02 7.96
N VAL A 276 3.54 -98.47 6.84
CA VAL A 276 3.21 -99.25 5.65
C VAL A 276 4.46 -99.81 4.97
N GLU A 277 5.51 -99.00 4.80
CA GLU A 277 6.75 -99.42 4.15
C GLU A 277 7.52 -100.46 4.98
N ASN A 278 7.43 -100.41 6.33
CA ASN A 278 8.09 -101.37 7.22
C ASN A 278 7.17 -102.48 7.74
N ALA A 279 5.93 -102.59 7.24
CA ALA A 279 5.03 -103.67 7.64
C ALA A 279 5.57 -105.04 7.20
N ASN A 280 5.47 -106.04 8.08
CA ASN A 280 5.87 -107.42 7.76
C ASN A 280 4.85 -108.17 6.88
N GLU A 281 3.70 -107.56 6.63
CA GLU A 281 2.66 -108.06 5.73
C GLU A 281 2.67 -107.29 4.41
N ALA A 282 2.32 -107.97 3.32
CA ALA A 282 2.12 -107.33 2.04
C ALA A 282 0.83 -106.50 2.04
N ILE A 283 0.97 -105.18 1.91
CA ILE A 283 -0.13 -104.23 1.79
C ILE A 283 -0.22 -103.83 0.34
N LEU A 284 -1.40 -103.97 -0.28
CA LEU A 284 -1.63 -103.63 -1.67
C LEU A 284 -3.02 -103.00 -1.87
N VAL A 285 -3.14 -102.18 -2.90
CA VAL A 285 -4.40 -101.60 -3.36
C VAL A 285 -4.57 -101.95 -4.83
N ALA A 286 -5.56 -102.80 -5.12
CA ALA A 286 -5.95 -103.15 -6.49
C ALA A 286 -7.08 -102.21 -6.96
N GLN A 287 -6.90 -101.56 -8.11
CA GLN A 287 -7.91 -100.72 -8.74
C GLN A 287 -7.87 -100.89 -10.27
N ASN A 288 -9.04 -100.98 -10.91
CA ASN A 288 -9.19 -101.21 -12.35
C ASN A 288 -8.44 -102.47 -12.84
N GLY A 289 -8.32 -103.50 -12.00
CA GLY A 289 -7.65 -104.75 -12.34
C GLY A 289 -6.12 -104.75 -12.17
N TYR A 290 -5.52 -103.63 -11.77
CA TYR A 290 -4.07 -103.48 -11.57
C TYR A 290 -3.74 -103.06 -10.14
N LEU A 291 -2.53 -103.36 -9.68
CA LEU A 291 -2.03 -102.88 -8.40
C LEU A 291 -1.59 -101.41 -8.53
N LYS A 292 -2.27 -100.51 -7.83
CA LYS A 292 -2.01 -99.05 -7.84
C LYS A 292 -1.12 -98.58 -6.71
N PHE A 293 -1.09 -99.32 -5.61
CA PHE A 293 -0.19 -99.10 -4.50
C PHE A 293 0.19 -100.44 -3.90
N PHE A 294 1.42 -100.56 -3.43
CA PHE A 294 1.88 -101.66 -2.60
C PHE A 294 3.08 -101.24 -1.76
N ASN A 295 3.29 -101.91 -0.64
CA ASN A 295 4.49 -101.71 0.17
C ASN A 295 5.65 -102.59 -0.32
N PRO A 296 6.91 -102.29 0.08
CA PRO A 296 8.09 -103.07 -0.31
C PRO A 296 7.98 -104.55 0.04
N LYS A 297 7.25 -104.90 1.12
CA LYS A 297 7.07 -106.28 1.52
C LYS A 297 6.39 -107.16 0.46
N LEU A 298 5.49 -106.59 -0.34
CA LEU A 298 4.89 -107.31 -1.47
C LEU A 298 5.95 -107.71 -2.50
N LEU A 299 6.91 -106.82 -2.81
CA LEU A 299 8.00 -107.12 -3.74
C LEU A 299 8.90 -108.24 -3.20
N ASP A 300 9.21 -108.20 -1.89
CA ASP A 300 9.96 -109.27 -1.22
C ASP A 300 9.25 -110.63 -1.34
N TRP A 301 7.92 -110.65 -1.15
CA TRP A 301 7.10 -111.87 -1.25
C TRP A 301 6.91 -112.35 -2.69
N ALA A 302 6.74 -111.43 -3.63
CA ALA A 302 6.55 -111.75 -5.04
C ALA A 302 7.80 -112.36 -5.69
N GLY A 303 8.98 -112.21 -5.06
CA GLY A 303 10.16 -113.03 -5.32
C GLY A 303 10.65 -113.00 -6.78
N GLY A 304 11.00 -111.81 -7.29
CA GLY A 304 11.68 -111.66 -8.58
C GLY A 304 11.05 -110.67 -9.56
N TYR A 305 9.93 -110.04 -9.22
CA TYR A 305 9.33 -108.98 -10.05
C TYR A 305 9.83 -107.60 -9.65
N THR A 306 10.05 -106.74 -10.64
CA THR A 306 10.31 -105.32 -10.43
C THR A 306 9.01 -104.55 -10.14
N GLU A 307 9.13 -103.37 -9.52
CA GLU A 307 7.98 -102.50 -9.24
C GLU A 307 7.14 -102.21 -10.49
N THR A 308 7.81 -101.95 -11.61
CA THR A 308 7.17 -101.67 -12.90
C THR A 308 6.44 -102.89 -13.47
N GLU A 309 6.97 -104.10 -13.28
CA GLU A 309 6.32 -105.34 -13.73
C GLU A 309 5.05 -105.62 -12.93
N ILE A 310 5.12 -105.53 -11.59
CA ILE A 310 3.96 -105.74 -10.70
C ILE A 310 2.80 -104.79 -11.00
N GLN A 311 3.09 -103.52 -11.32
CA GLN A 311 2.05 -102.54 -11.67
C GLN A 311 1.40 -102.80 -13.03
N SER A 312 2.14 -103.43 -13.96
CA SER A 312 1.72 -103.64 -15.35
C SER A 312 0.96 -104.94 -15.59
N ILE A 313 1.08 -105.91 -14.67
CA ILE A 313 0.43 -107.21 -14.75
C ILE A 313 -0.92 -107.15 -14.01
N PRO A 314 -2.02 -107.64 -14.60
CA PRO A 314 -3.30 -107.72 -13.90
C PRO A 314 -3.16 -108.52 -12.59
N PHE A 315 -3.67 -108.00 -11.47
CA PHE A 315 -3.40 -108.60 -10.16
C PHE A 315 -3.85 -110.07 -10.06
N ALA A 316 -4.83 -110.46 -10.89
CA ALA A 316 -5.35 -111.81 -10.99
C ALA A 316 -4.30 -112.84 -11.43
N GLU A 317 -3.29 -112.41 -12.18
CA GLU A 317 -2.23 -113.30 -12.70
C GLU A 317 -1.26 -113.76 -11.61
N PHE A 318 -1.11 -112.98 -10.53
CA PHE A 318 -0.32 -113.37 -9.36
C PHE A 318 -1.04 -114.36 -8.43
N ILE A 319 -2.30 -114.68 -8.71
CA ILE A 319 -3.11 -115.62 -7.92
C ILE A 319 -3.03 -117.00 -8.57
N HIS A 320 -2.85 -118.05 -7.75
CA HIS A 320 -2.83 -119.43 -8.21
C HIS A 320 -4.10 -119.74 -9.05
N PRO A 321 -3.98 -120.46 -10.19
CA PRO A 321 -5.10 -120.68 -11.11
C PRO A 321 -6.37 -121.22 -10.46
N ASP A 322 -6.21 -122.12 -9.48
CA ASP A 322 -7.32 -122.75 -8.75
C ASP A 322 -8.10 -121.74 -7.87
N ASP A 323 -7.42 -120.71 -7.37
CA ASP A 323 -8.00 -119.71 -6.45
C ASP A 323 -8.46 -118.44 -7.17
N ARG A 324 -8.01 -118.21 -8.41
CA ARG A 324 -8.25 -116.96 -9.17
C ARG A 324 -9.73 -116.62 -9.29
N LYS A 325 -10.58 -117.61 -9.60
CA LYS A 325 -12.02 -117.39 -9.77
C LYS A 325 -12.66 -116.94 -8.45
N MET A 326 -12.32 -117.61 -7.35
CA MET A 326 -12.81 -117.27 -6.01
C MET A 326 -12.38 -115.84 -5.63
N VAL A 327 -11.10 -115.51 -5.75
CA VAL A 327 -10.58 -114.20 -5.33
C VAL A 327 -11.13 -113.07 -6.20
N LEU A 328 -11.31 -113.28 -7.50
CA LEU A 328 -11.92 -112.29 -8.40
C LEU A 328 -13.39 -112.03 -8.09
N ASP A 329 -14.15 -113.08 -7.76
CA ASP A 329 -15.55 -112.92 -7.37
C ASP A 329 -15.66 -112.21 -6.02
N PHE A 330 -14.80 -112.53 -5.05
CA PHE A 330 -14.70 -111.79 -3.78
C PHE A 330 -14.28 -110.34 -3.99
N HIS A 331 -13.31 -110.07 -4.87
CA HIS A 331 -12.92 -108.70 -5.20
C HIS A 331 -14.08 -107.92 -5.82
N ARG A 332 -14.83 -108.52 -6.76
CA ARG A 332 -16.03 -107.91 -7.36
C ARG A 332 -17.12 -107.65 -6.30
N GLN A 333 -17.32 -108.57 -5.37
CA GLN A 333 -18.27 -108.40 -4.27
C GLN A 333 -17.86 -107.25 -3.33
N ARG A 334 -16.57 -107.15 -2.97
CA ARG A 334 -16.02 -106.04 -2.17
C ARG A 334 -16.20 -104.69 -2.87
N LEU A 335 -16.00 -104.62 -4.18
CA LEU A 335 -16.27 -103.40 -4.98
C LEU A 335 -17.76 -103.01 -5.01
N GLN A 336 -18.67 -103.97 -4.82
CA GLN A 336 -20.12 -103.74 -4.71
C GLN A 336 -20.56 -103.45 -3.27
N GLY A 337 -19.63 -103.32 -2.32
CA GLY A 337 -19.92 -103.09 -0.90
C GLY A 337 -20.42 -104.32 -0.14
N LYS A 338 -20.24 -105.53 -0.68
CA LYS A 338 -20.58 -106.80 -0.03
C LYS A 338 -19.36 -107.35 0.71
N GLU A 339 -19.57 -108.03 1.84
CA GLU A 339 -18.53 -108.70 2.62
C GLU A 339 -18.50 -110.19 2.27
N PRO A 340 -17.62 -110.63 1.36
CA PRO A 340 -17.40 -112.05 1.13
C PRO A 340 -16.78 -112.71 2.38
N PRO A 341 -17.01 -114.03 2.57
CA PRO A 341 -16.60 -114.77 3.76
C PRO A 341 -15.08 -114.84 3.97
#